data_AF-Q98PU6-F1
#
_entry.id   AF-Q98PU6-F1
#
_cell.length_a   1.000
_cell.length_b   1.000
_cell.length_c   1.000
_cell.angle_alpha   90.00
_cell.angle_beta   90.00
_cell.angle_gamma   90.00
#
_symmetry.space_group_name_H-M   'P 1'
#
loop_
_entity.id
_entity.type
_entity.pdbx_description
1 polymer ?
#
loop_
_entity_poly.entity_id
_entity_poly.type
_entity_poly.pdbx_seq_one_letter_code
_entity_poly.pdbx_strand_id
1 'polypeptide(L)'
;MKSNTEIYKNLKLLEDYGTYLIEWIKLKVQQANKKGVIVGISGGIDSALVACLAKKAFPENSLGITMPIGNSMKLDFDDIAKLQKLTKLEIINIDLTLSYDALAKTLDVKNKLAKANIKPRLRMASLYAMAQEKDYLVLGTDNLDEWYLGYFTKYGDGGVDLLPISYLTKSEVISLAQIYKVDKGIIEKKPSAGLWENQEDEKELGYSYSEVDLFLRKKQIDSQIATKIEKQHQMTEHKRQLASKPMDIVDFENKER
;
A
#
# COMPACT_ATOMS: atom_id res chain seq x y z
N MET A 1 0.22 25.14 16.86
CA MET A 1 0.44 23.91 16.06
C MET A 1 1.93 23.60 16.08
N LYS A 2 2.38 22.61 16.86
CA LYS A 2 3.76 22.10 16.72
C LYS A 2 3.78 21.33 15.39
N SER A 3 4.68 21.69 14.48
CA SER A 3 4.77 21.03 13.19
C SER A 3 5.12 19.56 13.38
N ASN A 4 4.34 18.66 12.79
CA ASN A 4 4.58 17.20 12.74
C ASN A 4 5.87 16.81 11.96
N THR A 5 6.87 17.69 11.89
CA THR A 5 8.12 17.49 11.16
C THR A 5 9.34 17.26 12.05
N GLU A 6 9.18 17.19 13.39
CA GLU A 6 10.26 16.67 14.26
C GLU A 6 10.43 15.13 14.17
N ILE A 7 9.66 14.47 13.29
CA ILE A 7 9.37 13.03 13.45
C ILE A 7 10.55 12.11 13.08
N TYR A 8 11.54 12.55 12.30
CA TYR A 8 12.75 11.75 12.10
C TYR A 8 14.05 12.55 12.32
N LYS A 9 14.75 12.25 13.41
CA LYS A 9 15.98 12.95 13.82
C LYS A 9 17.19 12.67 12.93
N ASN A 10 17.15 11.61 12.11
CA ASN A 10 18.30 11.18 11.33
C ASN A 10 17.96 11.01 9.84
N LEU A 11 17.81 12.12 9.11
CA LEU A 11 17.55 12.09 7.67
C LEU A 11 18.57 11.28 6.88
N LYS A 12 19.83 11.22 7.35
CA LYS A 12 20.88 10.43 6.70
C LYS A 12 20.60 8.93 6.77
N LEU A 13 20.20 8.43 7.94
CA LEU A 13 19.76 7.04 8.10
C LEU A 13 18.58 6.71 7.17
N LEU A 14 17.62 7.63 7.02
CA LEU A 14 16.45 7.40 6.17
C LEU A 14 16.82 7.37 4.68
N GLU A 15 17.75 8.23 4.24
CA GLU A 15 18.31 8.19 2.88
C GLU A 15 19.05 6.86 2.61
N ASP A 16 19.89 6.43 3.56
CA ASP A 16 20.62 5.16 3.48
C ASP A 16 19.64 3.97 3.46
N TYR A 17 18.56 4.04 4.24
CA TYR A 17 17.49 3.04 4.22
C TYR A 17 16.76 3.01 2.87
N GLY A 18 16.47 4.16 2.27
CA GLY A 18 15.90 4.22 0.92
C GLY A 18 16.81 3.55 -0.13
N THR A 19 18.13 3.72 0.00
CA THR A 19 19.11 3.03 -0.84
C THR A 19 19.07 1.52 -0.61
N TYR A 20 18.98 1.07 0.64
CA TYR A 20 18.78 -0.34 0.98
C TYR A 20 17.50 -0.91 0.37
N LEU A 21 16.37 -0.19 0.42
CA LEU A 21 15.11 -0.63 -0.17
C LEU A 21 15.21 -0.87 -1.68
N ILE A 22 15.93 0.01 -2.39
CA ILE A 22 16.15 -0.13 -3.84
C ILE A 22 16.91 -1.43 -4.15
N GLU A 23 18.01 -1.69 -3.42
CA GLU A 23 18.80 -2.92 -3.60
C GLU A 23 18.03 -4.17 -3.16
N TRP A 24 17.20 -4.05 -2.12
CA TRP A 24 16.32 -5.14 -1.68
C TRP A 24 15.28 -5.50 -2.74
N ILE A 25 14.64 -4.51 -3.39
CA ILE A 25 13.70 -4.75 -4.50
C ILE A 25 14.41 -5.47 -5.64
N LYS A 26 15.62 -5.02 -6.04
CA LYS A 26 16.42 -5.68 -7.10
C LYS A 26 16.71 -7.14 -6.77
N LEU A 27 17.18 -7.40 -5.55
CA LEU A 27 17.49 -8.75 -5.07
C LEU A 27 16.25 -9.66 -5.12
N LYS A 28 15.09 -9.16 -4.69
CA LYS A 28 13.86 -9.96 -4.67
C LYS A 28 13.35 -10.32 -6.06
N VAL A 29 13.40 -9.38 -7.00
CA VAL A 29 13.05 -9.62 -8.41
C VAL A 29 14.01 -10.64 -9.03
N GLN A 30 15.31 -10.54 -8.76
CA GLN A 30 16.31 -11.51 -9.23
C GLN A 30 16.05 -12.92 -8.65
N GLN A 31 15.77 -13.03 -7.34
CA GLN A 31 15.46 -14.31 -6.68
C GLN A 31 14.21 -14.97 -7.24
N ALA A 32 13.22 -14.17 -7.65
CA ALA A 32 12.00 -14.66 -8.29
C ALA A 32 12.17 -14.96 -9.79
N ASN A 33 13.37 -14.75 -10.35
CA ASN A 33 13.67 -14.84 -11.78
C ASN A 33 12.69 -14.03 -12.64
N LYS A 34 12.40 -12.80 -12.20
CA LYS A 34 11.53 -11.84 -12.86
C LYS A 34 12.32 -10.69 -13.48
N LYS A 35 11.68 -9.94 -14.37
CA LYS A 35 12.34 -8.91 -15.18
C LYS A 35 12.23 -7.50 -14.61
N GLY A 36 11.28 -7.26 -13.72
CA GLY A 36 10.95 -5.91 -13.30
C GLY A 36 9.82 -5.86 -12.28
N VAL A 37 9.24 -4.67 -12.13
CA VAL A 37 8.23 -4.38 -11.11
C VAL A 37 7.08 -3.55 -11.66
N ILE A 38 5.90 -3.77 -11.09
CA ILE A 38 4.69 -2.99 -11.37
C ILE A 38 4.09 -2.47 -10.07
N VAL A 39 3.52 -1.27 -10.09
CA VAL A 39 2.88 -0.64 -8.93
C VAL A 39 1.56 0.03 -9.32
N GLY A 40 0.55 -0.11 -8.47
CA GLY A 40 -0.69 0.65 -8.59
C GLY A 40 -0.50 2.10 -8.12
N ILE A 41 -0.87 3.07 -8.94
CA ILE A 41 -0.74 4.49 -8.64
C ILE A 41 -2.11 5.05 -8.23
N SER A 42 -2.24 5.44 -6.96
CA SER A 42 -3.50 5.92 -6.37
C SER A 42 -3.61 7.45 -6.29
N GLY A 43 -2.51 8.17 -6.49
CA GLY A 43 -2.43 9.63 -6.29
C GLY A 43 -2.06 10.05 -4.86
N GLY A 44 -1.93 9.08 -3.94
CA GLY A 44 -1.45 9.29 -2.58
C GLY A 44 0.07 9.13 -2.43
N ILE A 45 0.58 9.56 -1.26
CA ILE A 45 2.02 9.60 -0.96
C ILE A 45 2.68 8.23 -0.98
N ASP A 46 2.02 7.17 -0.52
CA ASP A 46 2.59 5.83 -0.42
C ASP A 46 2.92 5.28 -1.81
N SER A 47 1.95 5.33 -2.73
CA SER A 47 2.16 4.92 -4.13
C SER A 47 3.20 5.79 -4.86
N ALA A 48 3.27 7.09 -4.54
CA ALA A 48 4.28 7.99 -5.10
C ALA A 48 5.70 7.64 -4.65
N LEU A 49 5.89 7.33 -3.35
CA LEU A 49 7.18 6.87 -2.84
C LEU A 49 7.58 5.52 -3.45
N VAL A 50 6.65 4.56 -3.52
CA VAL A 50 6.92 3.26 -4.13
C VAL A 50 7.22 3.39 -5.62
N ALA A 51 6.57 4.31 -6.35
CA ALA A 51 6.92 4.61 -7.74
C ALA A 51 8.36 5.13 -7.89
N CYS A 52 8.81 6.01 -6.99
CA CYS A 52 10.21 6.47 -6.95
C CYS A 52 11.18 5.30 -6.71
N LEU A 53 10.88 4.42 -5.76
CA LEU A 53 11.69 3.23 -5.46
C LEU A 53 11.73 2.26 -6.66
N ALA A 54 10.58 1.98 -7.26
CA ALA A 54 10.44 1.10 -8.42
C ALA A 54 11.30 1.57 -9.60
N LYS A 55 11.20 2.86 -9.95
CA LYS A 55 11.95 3.43 -11.07
C LYS A 55 13.45 3.49 -10.81
N LYS A 56 13.88 3.72 -9.57
CA LYS A 56 15.30 3.66 -9.18
C LYS A 56 15.85 2.23 -9.19
N ALA A 57 15.04 1.24 -8.80
CA ALA A 57 15.43 -0.16 -8.81
C ALA A 57 15.52 -0.73 -10.23
N PHE A 58 14.53 -0.43 -11.07
CA PHE A 58 14.41 -0.92 -12.44
C PHE A 58 14.10 0.23 -13.42
N PRO A 59 15.11 1.01 -13.84
CA PRO A 59 14.91 2.17 -14.72
C PRO A 59 14.17 1.85 -16.02
N GLU A 60 14.49 0.73 -16.67
CA GLU A 60 13.86 0.33 -17.93
C GLU A 60 12.69 -0.65 -17.74
N ASN A 61 12.62 -1.30 -16.57
CA ASN A 61 11.70 -2.40 -16.32
C ASN A 61 10.78 -2.11 -15.12
N SER A 62 10.22 -0.90 -15.08
CA SER A 62 9.24 -0.46 -14.09
C SER A 62 8.02 0.16 -14.76
N LEU A 63 6.83 -0.15 -14.24
CA LEU A 63 5.55 0.33 -14.76
C LEU A 63 4.64 0.78 -13.62
N GLY A 64 4.04 1.95 -13.74
CA GLY A 64 2.90 2.38 -12.92
C GLY A 64 1.58 2.15 -13.64
N ILE A 65 0.53 1.80 -12.91
CA ILE A 65 -0.84 1.73 -13.47
C ILE A 65 -1.81 2.53 -12.61
N THR A 66 -2.51 3.49 -13.21
CA THR A 66 -3.69 4.13 -12.61
C THR A 66 -4.93 3.33 -12.97
N MET A 67 -5.81 3.09 -11.99
CA MET A 67 -6.98 2.23 -12.15
C MET A 67 -8.26 2.87 -11.59
N PRO A 68 -8.77 3.92 -12.25
CA PRO A 68 -9.99 4.59 -11.82
C PRO A 68 -11.21 3.67 -11.90
N ILE A 69 -12.13 3.84 -10.96
CA ILE A 69 -13.48 3.25 -10.99
C ILE A 69 -14.46 4.39 -10.68
N GLY A 70 -15.26 4.79 -11.67
CA GLY A 70 -16.04 6.01 -11.63
C GLY A 70 -15.13 7.23 -11.44
N ASN A 71 -15.45 8.09 -10.49
CA ASN A 71 -14.72 9.35 -10.26
C ASN A 71 -13.51 9.24 -9.31
N SER A 72 -13.10 8.01 -8.91
CA SER A 72 -12.17 7.79 -7.78
C SER A 72 -10.74 8.32 -7.95
N MET A 73 -10.38 8.96 -9.07
CA MET A 73 -9.05 9.52 -9.34
C MET A 73 -9.09 10.86 -10.10
N LYS A 74 -10.27 11.47 -10.28
CA LYS A 74 -10.42 12.65 -11.14
C LYS A 74 -9.59 13.85 -10.67
N LEU A 75 -9.37 13.96 -9.35
CA LEU A 75 -8.60 15.03 -8.73
C LEU A 75 -7.08 14.72 -8.67
N ASP A 76 -6.67 13.53 -9.11
CA ASP A 76 -5.30 13.04 -8.94
C ASP A 76 -4.47 13.12 -10.23
N PHE A 77 -5.09 13.42 -11.38
CA PHE A 77 -4.40 13.45 -12.68
C PHE A 77 -3.23 14.46 -12.71
N ASP A 78 -3.39 15.64 -12.12
CA ASP A 78 -2.31 16.63 -12.05
C ASP A 78 -1.13 16.12 -11.22
N ASP A 79 -1.42 15.42 -10.12
CA ASP A 79 -0.40 14.87 -9.25
C ASP A 79 0.29 13.64 -9.85
N ILE A 80 -0.46 12.81 -10.56
CA ILE A 80 0.10 11.71 -11.35
C ILE A 80 1.04 12.27 -12.43
N ALA A 81 0.66 13.36 -13.12
CA ALA A 81 1.52 13.99 -14.12
C ALA A 81 2.81 14.56 -13.50
N LYS A 82 2.73 15.19 -12.32
CA LYS A 82 3.91 15.63 -11.57
C LYS A 82 4.81 14.46 -11.17
N LEU A 83 4.22 13.34 -10.72
CA LEU A 83 4.94 12.12 -10.38
C LEU A 83 5.65 11.51 -11.60
N GLN A 84 4.98 11.43 -12.76
CA GLN A 84 5.61 11.00 -14.02
C GLN A 84 6.76 11.91 -14.41
N LYS A 85 6.59 13.24 -14.28
CA LYS A 85 7.64 14.20 -14.60
C LYS A 85 8.88 14.03 -13.71
N LEU A 86 8.66 13.82 -12.41
CA LEU A 86 9.70 13.61 -11.39
C LEU A 86 10.47 12.31 -11.64
N THR A 87 9.75 11.20 -11.80
CA THR A 87 10.35 9.85 -11.83
C THR A 87 10.80 9.44 -13.23
N LYS A 88 10.16 9.95 -14.29
CA LYS A 88 10.22 9.40 -15.66
C LYS A 88 9.69 7.95 -15.73
N LEU A 89 8.89 7.53 -14.74
CA LEU A 89 8.20 6.25 -14.77
C LEU A 89 7.11 6.28 -15.84
N GLU A 90 7.03 5.22 -16.65
CA GLU A 90 5.87 4.99 -17.51
C GLU A 90 4.66 4.71 -16.62
N ILE A 91 3.58 5.48 -16.81
CA ILE A 91 2.32 5.26 -16.10
C ILE A 91 1.21 5.17 -17.14
N ILE A 92 0.52 4.04 -17.16
CA ILE A 92 -0.62 3.80 -18.05
C ILE A 92 -1.92 3.86 -17.25
N ASN A 93 -3.01 4.20 -17.93
CA ASN A 93 -4.34 4.26 -17.31
C ASN A 93 -5.22 3.11 -17.81
N ILE A 94 -5.73 2.31 -16.87
CA ILE A 94 -6.69 1.25 -17.13
C ILE A 94 -7.98 1.57 -16.37
N ASP A 95 -8.99 2.09 -17.07
CA ASP A 95 -10.29 2.35 -16.47
C ASP A 95 -11.03 1.03 -16.21
N LEU A 96 -11.36 0.78 -14.94
CA LEU A 96 -12.03 -0.45 -14.49
C LEU A 96 -13.52 -0.25 -14.22
N THR A 97 -14.11 0.90 -14.58
CA THR A 97 -15.51 1.24 -14.28
C THR A 97 -16.48 0.20 -14.84
N LEU A 98 -16.35 -0.16 -16.13
CA LEU A 98 -17.24 -1.15 -16.76
C LEU A 98 -17.12 -2.53 -16.11
N SER A 99 -15.89 -2.96 -15.82
CA SER A 99 -15.61 -4.24 -15.16
C SER A 99 -16.19 -4.27 -13.74
N TYR A 100 -16.06 -3.16 -13.00
CA TYR A 100 -16.64 -3.01 -11.67
C TYR A 100 -18.16 -3.02 -11.72
N ASP A 101 -18.79 -2.27 -12.63
CA ASP A 101 -20.25 -2.18 -12.72
C ASP A 101 -20.86 -3.54 -13.09
N ALA A 102 -20.23 -4.26 -14.03
CA ALA A 102 -20.64 -5.61 -14.40
C ALA A 102 -20.56 -6.59 -13.22
N LEU A 103 -19.43 -6.58 -12.49
CA LEU A 103 -19.22 -7.47 -11.35
C LEU A 103 -20.14 -7.11 -10.17
N ALA A 104 -20.26 -5.83 -9.85
CA ALA A 104 -21.12 -5.33 -8.77
C ALA A 104 -22.60 -5.64 -9.03
N LYS A 105 -23.05 -5.52 -10.29
CA LYS A 105 -24.42 -5.91 -10.70
C LYS A 105 -24.61 -7.43 -10.59
N THR A 106 -23.64 -8.22 -11.02
CA THR A 106 -23.71 -9.69 -11.02
C THR A 106 -23.76 -10.25 -9.60
N LEU A 107 -22.93 -9.72 -8.69
CA LEU A 107 -22.86 -10.19 -7.31
C LEU A 107 -24.00 -9.62 -6.43
N ASP A 108 -24.55 -8.44 -6.77
CA ASP A 108 -25.62 -7.74 -6.05
C ASP A 108 -25.44 -7.69 -4.51
N VAL A 109 -24.19 -7.53 -4.07
CA VAL A 109 -23.86 -7.49 -2.64
C VAL A 109 -24.45 -6.25 -1.96
N LYS A 110 -25.18 -6.45 -0.85
CA LYS A 110 -25.84 -5.36 -0.10
C LYS A 110 -24.93 -4.71 0.95
N ASN A 111 -23.92 -5.43 1.43
CA ASN A 111 -22.97 -4.89 2.42
C ASN A 111 -22.09 -3.81 1.77
N LYS A 112 -22.10 -2.60 2.33
CA LYS A 112 -21.36 -1.44 1.80
C LYS A 112 -19.85 -1.69 1.70
N LEU A 113 -19.26 -2.29 2.74
CA LEU A 113 -17.82 -2.60 2.77
C LEU A 113 -17.47 -3.69 1.76
N ALA A 114 -18.33 -4.72 1.62
CA ALA A 114 -18.14 -5.75 0.60
C ALA A 114 -18.15 -5.13 -0.81
N LYS A 115 -19.11 -4.24 -1.11
CA LYS A 115 -19.17 -3.50 -2.38
C LYS A 115 -17.94 -2.62 -2.61
N ALA A 116 -17.51 -1.89 -1.58
CA ALA A 116 -16.31 -1.06 -1.63
C ALA A 116 -15.06 -1.90 -1.92
N ASN A 117 -14.90 -3.04 -1.26
CA ASN A 117 -13.75 -3.94 -1.40
C ASN A 117 -13.72 -4.70 -2.74
N ILE A 118 -14.75 -4.63 -3.58
CA ILE A 118 -14.65 -5.10 -4.98
C ILE A 118 -13.60 -4.27 -5.73
N LYS A 119 -13.52 -2.96 -5.46
CA LYS A 119 -12.60 -2.03 -6.15
C LYS A 119 -11.13 -2.44 -6.02
N PRO A 120 -10.53 -2.51 -4.81
CA PRO A 120 -9.13 -2.91 -4.67
C PRO A 120 -8.87 -4.35 -5.15
N ARG A 121 -9.85 -5.27 -5.06
CA ARG A 121 -9.70 -6.64 -5.59
C ARG A 121 -9.64 -6.68 -7.11
N LEU A 122 -10.47 -5.87 -7.79
CA LEU A 122 -10.46 -5.77 -9.25
C LEU A 122 -9.17 -5.08 -9.73
N ARG A 123 -8.70 -4.06 -9.00
CA ARG A 123 -7.39 -3.44 -9.24
C ARG A 123 -6.27 -4.45 -9.12
N MET A 124 -6.28 -5.28 -8.06
CA MET A 124 -5.24 -6.30 -7.86
C MET A 124 -5.26 -7.37 -8.95
N ALA A 125 -6.45 -7.85 -9.35
CA ALA A 125 -6.57 -8.77 -10.49
C ALA A 125 -5.98 -8.18 -11.78
N SER A 126 -6.22 -6.89 -12.03
CA SER A 126 -5.68 -6.19 -13.20
C SER A 126 -4.15 -6.02 -13.11
N LEU A 127 -3.62 -5.69 -11.93
CA LEU A 127 -2.17 -5.60 -11.69
C LEU A 127 -1.49 -6.92 -11.98
N TYR A 128 -1.99 -8.05 -11.47
CA TYR A 128 -1.37 -9.35 -11.72
C TYR A 128 -1.48 -9.80 -13.18
N ALA A 129 -2.59 -9.49 -13.86
CA ALA A 129 -2.70 -9.76 -15.29
C ALA A 129 -1.59 -9.03 -16.07
N MET A 130 -1.38 -7.74 -15.78
CA MET A 130 -0.33 -6.93 -16.40
C MET A 130 1.09 -7.33 -15.95
N ALA A 131 1.25 -7.71 -14.69
CA ALA A 131 2.53 -8.17 -14.14
C ALA A 131 2.96 -9.47 -14.83
N GLN A 132 2.05 -10.42 -14.99
CA GLN A 132 2.31 -11.69 -15.66
C GLN A 132 2.66 -11.49 -17.14
N GLU A 133 1.94 -10.61 -17.84
CA GLU A 133 2.24 -10.24 -19.23
C GLU A 133 3.67 -9.69 -19.41
N LYS A 134 4.15 -8.91 -18.42
CA LYS A 134 5.49 -8.30 -18.44
C LYS A 134 6.57 -9.15 -17.76
N ASP A 135 6.19 -10.26 -17.11
CA ASP A 135 7.05 -11.07 -16.24
C ASP A 135 7.66 -10.26 -15.07
N TYR A 136 6.82 -9.44 -14.43
CA TYR A 136 7.16 -8.52 -13.31
C TYR A 136 6.56 -9.00 -11.98
N LEU A 137 7.09 -8.48 -10.87
CA LEU A 137 6.48 -8.59 -9.54
C LEU A 137 5.60 -7.37 -9.22
N VAL A 138 4.55 -7.57 -8.43
CA VAL A 138 3.67 -6.51 -7.95
C VAL A 138 4.20 -5.93 -6.63
N LEU A 139 4.46 -4.62 -6.62
CA LEU A 139 4.78 -3.87 -5.41
C LEU A 139 3.51 -3.35 -4.74
N GLY A 140 3.36 -3.61 -3.45
CA GLY A 140 2.35 -2.98 -2.61
C GLY A 140 2.84 -1.69 -1.98
N THR A 141 1.87 -0.95 -1.45
CA THR A 141 2.07 0.40 -0.91
C THR A 141 1.74 0.49 0.58
N ASP A 142 1.39 -0.63 1.22
CA ASP A 142 1.06 -0.63 2.65
C ASP A 142 2.31 -0.28 3.46
N ASN A 143 2.23 0.81 4.22
CA ASN A 143 3.24 1.19 5.21
C ASN A 143 3.04 0.42 6.52
N LEU A 144 3.93 0.64 7.49
CA LEU A 144 3.89 -0.08 8.77
C LEU A 144 2.58 0.14 9.53
N ASP A 145 2.03 1.34 9.50
CA ASP A 145 0.77 1.69 10.17
C ASP A 145 -0.41 0.92 9.59
N GLU A 146 -0.58 0.99 8.27
CA GLU A 146 -1.64 0.28 7.55
C GLU A 146 -1.51 -1.23 7.71
N TRP A 147 -0.29 -1.76 7.57
CA TRP A 147 -0.01 -3.18 7.72
C TRP A 147 -0.35 -3.66 9.13
N TYR A 148 0.13 -2.95 10.16
CA TYR A 148 -0.14 -3.28 11.55
C TYR A 148 -1.62 -3.22 11.88
N LEU A 149 -2.33 -2.18 11.43
CA LEU A 149 -3.77 -2.02 11.66
C LEU A 149 -4.63 -2.95 10.81
N GLY A 150 -4.04 -3.65 9.83
CA GLY A 150 -4.78 -4.39 8.83
C GLY A 150 -5.71 -3.49 8.01
N TYR A 151 -5.32 -2.23 7.83
CA TYR A 151 -6.07 -1.19 7.12
C TYR A 151 -5.84 -1.29 5.61
N PHE A 152 -6.13 -2.46 5.08
CA PHE A 152 -6.04 -2.82 3.68
C PHE A 152 -7.08 -3.89 3.34
N THR A 153 -7.35 -4.10 2.06
CA THR A 153 -8.24 -5.17 1.60
C THR A 153 -7.48 -6.47 1.41
N LYS A 154 -7.90 -7.54 2.11
CA LYS A 154 -7.37 -8.89 1.88
C LYS A 154 -7.66 -9.33 0.44
N TYR A 155 -6.60 -9.76 -0.25
CA TYR A 155 -6.59 -10.03 -1.71
C TYR A 155 -6.93 -8.84 -2.59
N GLY A 156 -6.87 -7.62 -2.04
CA GLY A 156 -6.83 -6.36 -2.78
C GLY A 156 -5.41 -5.80 -2.71
N ASP A 157 -5.29 -4.56 -2.27
CA ASP A 157 -4.04 -3.84 -1.99
C ASP A 157 -3.04 -4.62 -1.11
N GLY A 158 -3.51 -5.39 -0.11
CA GLY A 158 -2.61 -6.23 0.70
C GLY A 158 -2.20 -7.58 0.06
N GLY A 159 -2.59 -7.84 -1.19
CA GLY A 159 -2.35 -9.11 -1.90
C GLY A 159 -1.18 -9.06 -2.87
N VAL A 160 -0.02 -8.55 -2.47
CA VAL A 160 1.12 -8.26 -3.38
C VAL A 160 2.31 -9.21 -3.19
N ASP A 161 3.27 -9.17 -4.11
CA ASP A 161 4.52 -9.94 -4.01
C ASP A 161 5.50 -9.32 -3.00
N LEU A 162 5.65 -7.99 -3.02
CA LEU A 162 6.61 -7.25 -2.20
C LEU A 162 5.98 -6.01 -1.56
N LEU A 163 6.30 -5.78 -0.29
CA LEU A 163 5.88 -4.60 0.48
C LEU A 163 7.10 -3.77 0.90
N PRO A 164 7.68 -2.96 0.00
CA PRO A 164 8.97 -2.31 0.26
C PRO A 164 8.93 -1.28 1.39
N ILE A 165 7.76 -0.76 1.76
CA ILE A 165 7.63 0.29 2.79
C ILE A 165 6.88 -0.17 4.04
N SER A 166 6.58 -1.47 4.19
CA SER A 166 5.80 -1.99 5.34
C SER A 166 6.51 -1.93 6.70
N TYR A 167 7.75 -1.44 6.74
CA TYR A 167 8.51 -1.19 7.97
C TYR A 167 8.77 0.29 8.25
N LEU A 168 8.29 1.18 7.37
CA LEU A 168 8.30 2.63 7.57
C LEU A 168 6.96 3.07 8.15
N THR A 169 6.98 3.90 9.18
CA THR A 169 5.75 4.56 9.62
C THR A 169 5.29 5.61 8.62
N LYS A 170 4.04 6.08 8.70
CA LYS A 170 3.51 7.12 7.81
C LYS A 170 4.38 8.38 7.82
N SER A 171 4.89 8.80 8.97
CA SER A 171 5.77 9.98 9.03
C SER A 171 7.15 9.75 8.42
N GLU A 172 7.66 8.51 8.48
CA GLU A 172 8.92 8.14 7.82
C GLU A 172 8.73 8.04 6.30
N VAL A 173 7.57 7.55 5.84
CA VAL A 173 7.16 7.61 4.43
C VAL A 173 7.13 9.06 3.95
N ILE A 174 6.53 9.98 4.72
CA ILE A 174 6.52 11.42 4.41
C ILE A 174 7.95 11.95 4.29
N SER A 175 8.80 11.64 5.28
CA SER A 175 10.17 12.13 5.31
C SER A 175 11.01 11.59 4.14
N LEU A 176 10.86 10.31 3.79
CA LEU A 176 11.57 9.71 2.65
C LEU A 176 11.04 10.23 1.31
N ALA A 177 9.73 10.46 1.18
CA ALA A 177 9.14 11.09 0.02
C ALA A 177 9.67 12.52 -0.20
N GLN A 178 9.89 13.28 0.88
CA GLN A 178 10.54 14.60 0.82
C GLN A 178 11.99 14.50 0.33
N ILE A 179 12.79 13.54 0.84
CA ILE A 179 14.16 13.29 0.37
C ILE A 179 14.17 12.96 -1.13
N TYR A 180 13.18 12.17 -1.59
CA TYR A 180 13.01 11.81 -2.99
C TYR A 180 12.29 12.87 -3.84
N LYS A 181 12.04 14.05 -3.27
CA LYS A 181 11.49 15.23 -3.94
C LYS A 181 10.11 14.99 -4.55
N VAL A 182 9.30 14.12 -3.93
CA VAL A 182 7.88 13.98 -4.25
C VAL A 182 7.20 15.34 -4.09
N ASP A 183 6.27 15.68 -4.98
CA ASP A 183 5.60 16.99 -4.97
C ASP A 183 4.91 17.25 -3.63
N LYS A 184 5.05 18.48 -3.13
CA LYS A 184 4.49 18.89 -1.85
C LYS A 184 2.96 18.70 -1.80
N GLY A 185 2.27 18.91 -2.91
CA GLY A 185 0.82 18.70 -2.99
C GLY A 185 0.42 17.23 -2.77
N ILE A 186 1.24 16.27 -3.21
CA ILE A 186 1.03 14.84 -2.95
C ILE A 186 1.30 14.52 -1.47
N ILE A 187 2.35 15.13 -0.90
CA ILE A 187 2.76 14.89 0.49
C ILE A 187 1.73 15.44 1.50
N GLU A 188 1.15 16.60 1.21
CA GLU A 188 0.22 17.29 2.13
C GLU A 188 -1.24 16.85 1.96
N LYS A 189 -1.55 15.97 1.00
CA LYS A 189 -2.89 15.39 0.87
C LYS A 189 -3.26 14.61 2.13
N LYS A 190 -4.51 14.74 2.54
CA LYS A 190 -5.08 13.93 3.61
C LYS A 190 -5.11 12.44 3.20
N PRO A 191 -4.71 11.52 4.08
CA PRO A 191 -4.84 10.08 3.84
C PRO A 191 -6.29 9.67 3.56
N SER A 192 -6.47 8.87 2.51
CA SER A 192 -7.75 8.29 2.12
C SER A 192 -7.55 6.98 1.37
N ALA A 193 -8.31 5.94 1.74
CA ALA A 193 -8.39 4.68 1.03
C ALA A 193 -9.16 4.78 -0.31
N GLY A 194 -9.87 5.89 -0.58
CA GLY A 194 -10.57 6.12 -1.84
C GLY A 194 -11.73 5.14 -2.12
N LEU A 195 -12.27 4.51 -1.08
CA LEU A 195 -13.32 3.50 -1.20
C LEU A 195 -14.72 4.10 -1.43
N TRP A 196 -14.99 5.26 -0.85
CA TRP A 196 -16.21 6.06 -1.05
C TRP A 196 -15.90 7.56 -0.94
N GLU A 197 -16.82 8.42 -1.41
CA GLU A 197 -16.61 9.87 -1.43
C GLU A 197 -16.42 10.45 -0.02
N ASN A 198 -15.52 11.44 0.10
CA ASN A 198 -15.23 12.18 1.33
C ASN A 198 -14.75 11.31 2.52
N GLN A 199 -14.23 10.10 2.25
CA GLN A 199 -13.61 9.25 3.25
C GLN A 199 -12.24 9.81 3.66
N GLU A 200 -11.96 9.86 4.96
CA GLU A 200 -10.65 10.20 5.53
C GLU A 200 -10.28 9.08 6.51
N ASP A 201 -9.08 8.54 6.40
CA ASP A 201 -8.66 7.34 7.16
C ASP A 201 -8.69 7.58 8.67
N GLU A 202 -8.11 8.70 9.12
CA GLU A 202 -8.03 9.03 10.56
C GLU A 202 -9.41 9.25 11.20
N LYS A 203 -10.40 9.72 10.42
CA LYS A 203 -11.79 9.84 10.90
C LYS A 203 -12.45 8.47 11.05
N GLU A 204 -12.16 7.54 10.15
CA GLU A 204 -12.67 6.17 10.20
C GLU A 204 -12.03 5.37 11.34
N LEU A 205 -10.72 5.52 11.54
CA LEU A 205 -9.95 4.87 12.60
C LEU A 205 -10.28 5.43 13.99
N GLY A 206 -10.60 6.73 14.08
CA GLY A 206 -10.86 7.41 15.35
C GLY A 206 -9.59 7.74 16.14
N TYR A 207 -8.44 7.74 15.46
CA TYR A 207 -7.12 8.18 15.92
C TYR A 207 -6.26 8.50 14.68
N SER A 208 -5.23 9.32 14.87
CA SER A 208 -4.33 9.78 13.81
C SER A 208 -3.20 8.78 13.51
N TYR A 209 -2.65 8.83 12.30
CA TYR A 209 -1.42 8.11 11.98
C TYR A 209 -0.26 8.55 12.88
N SER A 210 -0.21 9.83 13.27
CA SER A 210 0.79 10.28 14.25
C SER A 210 0.71 9.53 15.58
N GLU A 211 -0.47 9.13 16.04
CA GLU A 211 -0.63 8.34 17.26
C GLU A 211 -0.23 6.88 17.04
N VAL A 212 -0.48 6.33 15.85
CA VAL A 212 -0.05 4.98 15.44
C VAL A 212 1.48 4.92 15.32
N ASP A 213 2.12 5.92 14.70
CA ASP A 213 3.57 6.12 14.68
C ASP A 213 4.17 6.08 16.10
N LEU A 214 3.60 6.85 17.04
CA LEU A 214 4.06 6.89 18.43
C LEU A 214 3.89 5.52 19.10
N PHE A 215 2.75 4.84 18.89
CA PHE A 215 2.49 3.49 19.39
C PHE A 215 3.54 2.48 18.88
N LEU A 216 3.72 2.41 17.56
CA LEU A 216 4.63 1.46 16.90
C LEU A 216 6.10 1.72 17.27
N ARG A 217 6.44 2.98 17.56
CA ARG A 217 7.78 3.38 18.03
C ARG A 217 7.90 3.34 19.56
N LYS A 218 6.94 2.75 20.27
CA LYS A 218 6.92 2.56 21.74
C LYS A 218 7.12 3.87 22.52
N LYS A 219 6.58 4.96 21.98
CA LYS A 219 6.56 6.28 22.64
C LYS A 219 5.28 6.43 23.46
N GLN A 220 5.24 7.44 24.31
CA GLN A 220 4.07 7.73 25.13
C GLN A 220 2.88 8.15 24.27
N ILE A 221 1.73 7.51 24.51
CA ILE A 221 0.44 7.84 23.92
C ILE A 221 -0.67 7.64 24.96
N ASP A 222 -1.89 8.09 24.63
CA ASP A 222 -3.08 7.82 25.44
C ASP A 222 -3.40 6.31 25.50
N SER A 223 -3.71 5.80 26.69
CA SER A 223 -3.94 4.38 26.92
C SER A 223 -5.21 3.84 26.25
N GLN A 224 -6.23 4.68 26.07
CA GLN A 224 -7.45 4.28 25.36
C GLN A 224 -7.16 4.13 23.87
N ILE A 225 -6.31 5.00 23.31
CA ILE A 225 -5.87 4.92 21.91
C ILE A 225 -5.00 3.68 21.69
N ALA A 226 -4.03 3.42 22.59
CA ALA A 226 -3.23 2.19 22.56
C ALA A 226 -4.12 0.93 22.52
N THR A 227 -5.12 0.87 23.38
CA THR A 227 -6.07 -0.26 23.46
C THR A 227 -6.86 -0.43 22.15
N LYS A 228 -7.29 0.67 21.51
CA LYS A 228 -7.99 0.63 20.22
C LYS A 228 -7.08 0.08 19.11
N ILE A 229 -5.84 0.54 19.05
CA ILE A 229 -4.84 0.09 18.07
C ILE A 229 -4.56 -1.41 18.23
N GLU A 230 -4.32 -1.88 19.45
CA GLU A 230 -4.09 -3.30 19.74
C GLU A 230 -5.30 -4.17 19.36
N LYS A 231 -6.51 -3.73 19.71
CA LYS A 231 -7.75 -4.43 19.35
C LYS A 231 -7.91 -4.54 17.83
N GLN A 232 -7.67 -3.45 17.11
CA GLN A 232 -7.73 -3.42 15.64
C GLN A 232 -6.69 -4.38 15.02
N HIS A 233 -5.46 -4.39 15.55
CA HIS A 233 -4.42 -5.33 15.14
C HIS A 233 -4.89 -6.78 15.31
N GLN A 234 -5.37 -7.16 16.49
CA GLN A 234 -5.85 -8.52 16.77
C GLN A 234 -7.01 -8.93 15.86
N MET A 235 -8.01 -8.06 15.67
CA MET A 235 -9.19 -8.36 14.84
C MET A 235 -8.83 -8.57 13.36
N THR A 236 -7.76 -7.94 12.88
CA THR A 236 -7.32 -8.00 11.48
C THR A 236 -6.20 -8.99 11.21
N GLU A 237 -5.77 -9.77 12.20
CA GLU A 237 -4.64 -10.70 12.09
C GLU A 237 -4.76 -11.67 10.91
N HIS A 238 -5.98 -12.17 10.67
CA HIS A 238 -6.28 -13.04 9.54
C HIS A 238 -5.96 -12.42 8.17
N LYS A 239 -5.82 -11.10 8.04
CA LYS A 239 -5.48 -10.42 6.78
C LYS A 239 -3.99 -10.51 6.43
N ARG A 240 -3.11 -10.61 7.43
CA ARG A 240 -1.65 -10.69 7.28
C ARG A 240 -1.13 -12.12 7.11
N GLN A 241 -1.99 -13.10 7.33
CA GLN A 241 -1.65 -14.52 7.21
C GLN A 241 -2.00 -15.06 5.82
N LEU A 242 -1.15 -15.94 5.30
CA LEU A 242 -1.50 -16.82 4.18
C LEU A 242 -2.63 -17.77 4.60
N ALA A 243 -3.12 -18.58 3.66
CA ALA A 243 -4.16 -19.57 3.97
C ALA A 243 -3.66 -20.54 5.06
N SER A 244 -4.40 -20.62 6.17
CA SER A 244 -4.18 -21.63 7.21
C SER A 244 -4.32 -23.03 6.61
N LYS A 245 -3.41 -23.93 6.98
CA LYS A 245 -3.44 -25.33 6.56
C LYS A 245 -3.66 -26.22 7.78
N PRO A 246 -4.45 -27.31 7.67
CA PRO A 246 -4.54 -28.30 8.73
C PRO A 246 -3.20 -29.03 8.89
N MET A 247 -3.07 -29.81 9.97
CA MET A 247 -1.99 -30.77 10.15
C MET A 247 -1.94 -31.73 8.94
N ASP A 248 -0.72 -32.12 8.52
CA ASP A 248 -0.55 -33.11 7.48
C ASP A 248 -1.14 -34.47 7.93
N ILE A 249 -1.72 -35.23 7.00
CA ILE A 249 -2.37 -36.51 7.33
C ILE A 249 -1.37 -37.52 7.94
N VAL A 250 -0.10 -37.46 7.54
CA VAL A 250 0.97 -38.31 8.09
C VAL A 250 1.29 -37.94 9.54
N ASP A 251 1.32 -36.64 9.85
CA ASP A 251 1.52 -36.16 11.23
C ASP A 251 0.31 -36.49 12.12
N PHE A 252 -0.90 -36.45 11.56
CA PHE A 252 -2.12 -36.83 12.25
C PHE A 252 -2.12 -38.32 12.62
N GLU A 253 -1.75 -39.20 11.69
CA GLU A 253 -1.66 -40.65 11.94
C GLU A 253 -0.63 -40.99 13.03
N ASN A 254 0.52 -40.31 13.03
CA ASN A 254 1.58 -40.53 14.03
C ASN A 254 1.20 -40.03 15.43
N LYS A 255 0.24 -39.10 15.56
CA LYS A 255 -0.25 -38.61 16.84
C LYS A 255 -1.23 -39.58 17.52
N GLU A 256 -1.88 -40.45 16.75
CA GLU A 256 -2.83 -41.45 17.27
C GLU A 256 -2.17 -42.76 17.72
N ARG A 257 -0.86 -42.94 17.47
CA ARG A 257 -0.06 -44.09 17.92
C ARG A 257 0.69 -43.78 19.21
#